data_AF-A0A3B0SBP4-F1
#
_entry.id   AF-A0A3B0SBP4-F1
#
_cell.length_a   1.000
_cell.length_b   1.000
_cell.length_c   1.000
_cell.angle_alpha   90.00
_cell.angle_beta   90.00
_cell.angle_gamma   90.00
#
_symmetry.space_group_name_H-M   'P 1'
#
loop_
_entity.id
_entity.type
_entity.pdbx_description
1 polymer ?
#
loop_
_entity_poly.entity_id
_entity_poly.type
_entity_poly.pdbx_seq_one_letter_code
_entity_poly.pdbx_strand_id
1 'polypeptide(L)'
;MITGHQLDSFDMKPAILEREWVVTIDTPLGGVEIVQEALGNQLPLVQGPYDNCMYVREAGYQRFRALKGSHAGDEGTIQQTPAAQIIFSLPCDVALLRKAFEIIFAVHVNEEPTIRVAEVWGSRSRFIDDKDNPNRYWNRADAEKLHGESVK
;
A
#
# COMPACT_ATOMS: atom_id res chain seq x y z
N MET A 1 6.42 -32.29 -2.27
CA MET A 1 5.83 -31.69 -1.06
C MET A 1 6.48 -30.33 -0.89
N ILE A 2 5.72 -29.25 -1.05
CA ILE A 2 6.21 -27.93 -0.65
C ILE A 2 6.20 -27.96 0.88
N THR A 3 7.37 -28.10 1.50
CA THR A 3 7.52 -27.85 2.92
C THR A 3 7.13 -26.39 3.16
N GLY A 4 6.18 -26.15 4.07
CA GLY A 4 5.75 -24.79 4.43
C GLY A 4 6.93 -23.93 4.84
N HIS A 5 6.82 -22.61 4.62
CA HIS A 5 7.86 -21.68 5.04
C HIS A 5 7.84 -21.60 6.58
N GLN A 6 9.00 -21.49 7.23
CA GLN A 6 9.07 -21.48 8.70
C GLN A 6 8.22 -20.40 9.37
N LEU A 7 7.95 -19.29 8.66
CA LEU A 7 7.12 -18.19 9.16
C LEU A 7 5.62 -18.51 9.16
N ASP A 8 5.17 -19.56 8.46
CA ASP A 8 3.76 -20.01 8.49
C ASP A 8 3.35 -20.53 9.87
N SER A 9 4.32 -20.98 10.66
CA SER A 9 4.12 -21.43 12.04
C SER A 9 4.51 -20.38 13.08
N PHE A 10 4.78 -19.14 12.67
CA PHE A 10 5.13 -18.09 13.63
C PHE A 10 3.90 -17.69 14.46
N ASP A 11 3.98 -17.96 15.76
CA ASP A 11 2.92 -17.65 16.72
C ASP A 11 3.53 -17.13 18.01
N MET A 12 3.09 -15.96 18.45
CA MET A 12 3.43 -15.38 19.73
C MET A 12 2.18 -14.86 20.44
N LYS A 13 2.28 -14.71 21.76
CA LYS A 13 1.22 -14.10 22.58
C LYS A 13 0.68 -12.77 22.01
N PRO A 14 1.50 -11.81 21.53
CA PRO A 14 0.97 -10.56 20.98
C PRO A 14 0.53 -10.63 19.52
N ALA A 15 1.01 -11.60 18.72
CA ALA A 15 0.80 -11.58 17.28
C ALA A 15 1.05 -12.94 16.61
N ILE A 16 0.41 -13.12 15.45
CA ILE A 16 0.77 -14.14 14.45
C ILE A 16 1.33 -13.47 13.20
N LEU A 17 1.91 -14.28 12.31
CA LEU A 17 2.16 -13.86 10.92
C LEU A 17 1.15 -14.49 9.97
N GLU A 18 0.71 -13.71 8.99
CA GLU A 18 -0.10 -14.19 7.87
C GLU A 18 0.65 -13.91 6.55
N ARG A 19 0.60 -14.86 5.63
CA ARG A 19 1.06 -14.61 4.26
C ARG A 19 0.15 -13.59 3.59
N GLU A 20 0.75 -12.61 2.94
CA GLU A 20 0.05 -11.59 2.19
C GLU A 20 0.88 -11.12 0.99
N TRP A 21 0.23 -10.46 0.05
CA TRP A 21 0.87 -9.72 -1.02
C TRP A 21 0.92 -8.25 -0.68
N VAL A 22 2.12 -7.68 -0.65
CA VAL A 22 2.31 -6.23 -0.62
C VAL A 22 2.35 -5.74 -2.06
N VAL A 23 1.44 -4.83 -2.39
CA VAL A 23 1.37 -4.13 -3.67
C VAL A 23 1.96 -2.74 -3.49
N THR A 24 2.90 -2.37 -4.36
CA THR A 24 3.50 -1.03 -4.41
C THR A 24 3.26 -0.41 -5.78
N ILE A 25 2.69 0.80 -5.79
CA ILE A 25 2.41 1.59 -6.99
C ILE A 25 3.30 2.82 -6.97
N ASP A 26 4.07 3.06 -8.02
CA ASP A 26 4.76 4.33 -8.24
C ASP A 26 3.87 5.25 -9.09
N THR A 27 3.57 6.45 -8.60
CA THR A 27 2.70 7.42 -9.30
C THR A 27 3.23 8.85 -9.20
N PRO A 28 3.05 9.72 -10.21
CA PRO A 28 3.24 11.16 -10.04
C PRO A 28 2.44 11.68 -8.84
N LEU A 29 2.95 12.70 -8.15
CA LEU A 29 2.28 13.23 -6.94
C LEU A 29 0.81 13.60 -7.20
N GLY A 30 0.50 14.18 -8.37
CA GLY A 30 -0.87 14.55 -8.75
C GLY A 30 -1.82 13.37 -9.05
N GLY A 31 -1.31 12.13 -9.08
CA GLY A 31 -2.10 10.92 -9.27
C GLY A 31 -2.33 10.12 -7.98
N VAL A 32 -1.84 10.59 -6.82
CA VAL A 32 -1.92 9.85 -5.56
C VAL A 32 -3.37 9.73 -5.07
N GLU A 33 -4.04 10.87 -4.90
CA GLU A 33 -5.37 10.97 -4.29
C GLU A 33 -6.42 10.10 -5.03
N ILE A 34 -6.49 10.20 -6.36
CA ILE A 34 -7.47 9.45 -7.16
C ILE A 34 -7.25 7.93 -7.07
N VAL A 35 -6.00 7.47 -6.97
CA VAL A 35 -5.69 6.04 -6.80
C VAL A 35 -6.07 5.58 -5.39
N GLN A 36 -5.77 6.38 -4.35
CA GLN A 36 -6.15 6.05 -2.97
C GLN A 36 -7.66 5.94 -2.81
N GLU A 37 -8.41 6.93 -3.31
CA GLU A 37 -9.87 6.95 -3.25
C GLU A 37 -10.47 5.72 -3.97
N ALA A 38 -10.00 5.43 -5.19
CA ALA A 38 -10.51 4.32 -5.97
C ALA A 38 -10.24 2.95 -5.31
N LEU A 39 -9.04 2.76 -4.74
CA LEU A 39 -8.69 1.55 -4.01
C LEU A 39 -9.52 1.41 -2.73
N GLY A 40 -9.61 2.49 -1.94
CA GLY A 40 -10.34 2.53 -0.68
C GLY A 40 -11.83 2.24 -0.83
N ASN A 41 -12.45 2.74 -1.89
CA ASN A 41 -13.87 2.53 -2.18
C ASN A 41 -14.20 1.13 -2.70
N GLN A 42 -13.22 0.41 -3.26
CA GLN A 42 -13.48 -0.80 -4.05
C GLN A 42 -12.76 -2.05 -3.56
N LEU A 43 -11.79 -1.93 -2.66
CA LEU A 43 -11.05 -3.05 -2.09
C LEU A 43 -11.22 -3.13 -0.56
N PRO A 44 -11.28 -4.36 0.00
CA PRO A 44 -11.28 -4.56 1.43
C PRO A 44 -9.85 -4.41 2.00
N LEU A 45 -9.35 -3.18 2.07
CA LEU A 45 -8.01 -2.85 2.59
C LEU A 45 -7.97 -2.91 4.12
N VAL A 46 -8.09 -4.11 4.67
CA VAL A 46 -8.34 -4.34 6.10
C VAL A 46 -7.08 -4.80 6.85
N GLN A 47 -6.85 -4.22 8.03
CA GLN A 47 -5.88 -4.69 9.01
C GLN A 47 -6.55 -4.74 10.39
N GLY A 48 -7.00 -5.92 10.82
CA GLY A 48 -7.78 -6.04 12.07
C GLY A 48 -9.09 -5.25 11.99
N PRO A 49 -9.42 -4.37 12.95
CA PRO A 49 -10.66 -3.58 12.95
C PRO A 49 -10.57 -2.29 12.11
N TYR A 50 -9.53 -2.12 11.31
CA TYR A 50 -9.31 -0.92 10.49
C TYR A 50 -9.49 -1.26 9.01
N ASP A 51 -10.20 -0.41 8.26
CA ASP A 51 -10.24 -0.44 6.79
C ASP A 51 -9.36 0.67 6.20
N ASN A 52 -9.35 0.80 4.86
CA ASN A 52 -8.58 1.82 4.13
C ASN A 52 -7.07 1.84 4.50
N CYS A 53 -6.54 0.70 4.93
CA CYS A 53 -5.15 0.58 5.37
C CYS A 53 -4.20 0.62 4.17
N MET A 54 -3.49 1.73 4.04
CA MET A 54 -2.42 1.94 3.06
C MET A 54 -1.36 2.86 3.65
N TYR A 55 -0.16 2.81 3.08
CA TYR A 55 0.94 3.69 3.41
C TYR A 55 1.37 4.45 2.16
N VAL A 56 1.47 5.77 2.26
CA VAL A 56 2.01 6.63 1.20
C VAL A 56 3.38 7.11 1.61
N ARG A 57 4.37 6.83 0.76
CA ARG A 57 5.72 7.38 0.90
C ARG A 57 5.91 8.50 -0.12
N GLU A 58 6.23 9.68 0.37
CA GLU A 58 6.55 10.85 -0.45
C GLU A 58 8.06 11.18 -0.45
N ALA A 59 8.43 12.29 -1.10
CA ALA A 59 9.79 12.81 -1.26
C ALA A 59 10.68 12.04 -2.25
N GLY A 60 10.17 11.80 -3.46
CA GLY A 60 10.93 11.24 -4.58
C GLY A 60 10.63 11.92 -5.92
N TYR A 61 11.24 11.40 -6.97
CA TYR A 61 10.93 11.75 -8.36
C TYR A 61 11.01 10.50 -9.23
N GLN A 62 10.27 10.51 -10.32
CA GLN A 62 10.43 9.54 -11.42
C GLN A 62 11.13 10.22 -12.59
N ARG A 63 11.86 9.43 -13.38
CA ARG A 63 12.52 9.89 -14.61
C ARG A 63 12.15 8.98 -15.76
N PHE A 64 11.90 9.56 -16.91
CA PHE A 64 11.60 8.82 -18.13
C PHE A 64 12.05 9.62 -19.35
N ARG A 65 12.24 8.92 -20.45
CA ARG A 65 12.34 9.51 -21.79
C ARG A 65 11.26 8.83 -22.61
N ALA A 66 10.31 9.59 -23.12
CA ALA A 66 9.31 9.05 -24.01
C ALA A 66 9.98 8.54 -25.30
N LEU A 67 9.62 7.31 -25.70
CA LEU A 67 10.11 6.66 -26.91
C LEU A 67 8.99 6.64 -27.94
N LYS A 68 9.35 6.47 -29.22
CA LYS A 68 8.37 6.21 -30.29
C LYS A 68 7.42 5.08 -29.89
N GLY A 69 6.13 5.38 -29.83
CA GLY A 69 5.08 4.44 -29.42
C GLY A 69 4.37 4.81 -28.12
N SER A 70 4.94 5.71 -27.30
CA SER A 70 4.21 6.34 -26.20
C SER A 70 3.22 7.40 -26.72
N HIS A 71 2.27 7.82 -25.89
CA HIS A 71 1.39 8.95 -26.21
C HIS A 71 2.13 10.27 -26.40
N ALA A 72 3.21 10.50 -25.64
CA ALA A 72 4.02 11.71 -25.74
C ALA A 72 4.96 11.72 -26.97
N GLY A 73 5.09 10.60 -27.67
CA GLY A 73 6.00 10.46 -28.82
C GLY A 73 7.48 10.38 -28.43
N ASP A 74 8.36 10.52 -29.43
CA ASP A 74 9.81 10.52 -29.20
C ASP A 74 10.30 11.93 -28.85
N GLU A 75 10.40 12.21 -27.55
CA GLU A 75 10.73 13.56 -27.04
C GLU A 75 12.22 13.89 -27.08
N GLY A 76 13.11 12.90 -27.28
CA GLY A 76 14.57 13.06 -27.27
C GLY A 76 15.20 13.56 -25.95
N THR A 77 14.38 13.93 -24.96
CA THR A 77 14.78 14.55 -23.68
C THR A 77 14.40 13.66 -22.50
N ILE A 78 15.01 13.89 -21.32
CA ILE A 78 14.65 13.16 -20.09
C ILE A 78 13.76 14.06 -19.25
N GLN A 79 12.57 13.59 -18.94
CA GLN A 79 11.65 14.23 -18.00
C GLN A 79 11.97 13.79 -16.57
N GLN A 80 11.64 14.66 -15.62
CA GLN A 80 11.66 14.38 -14.20
C GLN A 80 10.44 15.03 -13.55
N THR A 81 9.69 14.28 -12.75
CA THR A 81 8.51 14.79 -12.06
C THR A 81 8.44 14.26 -10.61
N PRO A 82 7.97 15.05 -9.64
CA PRO A 82 7.70 14.57 -8.29
C PRO A 82 6.82 13.31 -8.27
N ALA A 83 7.17 12.36 -7.43
CA ALA A 83 6.51 11.06 -7.37
C ALA A 83 6.38 10.58 -5.92
N ALA A 84 5.41 9.69 -5.71
CA ALA A 84 5.14 9.01 -4.47
C ALA A 84 4.94 7.50 -4.72
N GLN A 85 4.99 6.73 -3.63
CA GLN A 85 4.61 5.32 -3.63
C GLN A 85 3.36 5.11 -2.79
N ILE A 86 2.37 4.40 -3.32
CA ILE A 86 1.23 3.89 -2.56
C ILE A 86 1.49 2.41 -2.29
N ILE A 87 1.42 2.01 -1.02
CA ILE A 87 1.74 0.67 -0.55
C ILE A 87 0.56 0.13 0.25
N PHE A 88 0.06 -1.05 -0.10
CA PHE A 88 -1.01 -1.72 0.64
C PHE A 88 -0.83 -3.24 0.58
N SER A 89 -1.48 -3.95 1.50
CA SER A 89 -1.45 -5.41 1.57
C SER A 89 -2.79 -6.00 1.11
N LEU A 90 -2.73 -7.16 0.46
CA LEU A 90 -3.86 -8.01 0.15
C LEU A 90 -3.59 -9.43 0.67
N PRO A 91 -4.63 -10.20 1.05
CA PRO A 91 -4.48 -11.65 1.12
C PRO A 91 -3.90 -12.20 -0.19
N CYS A 92 -3.22 -13.35 -0.15
CA CYS A 92 -2.74 -14.05 -1.35
C CYS A 92 -3.90 -14.66 -2.17
N ASP A 93 -4.81 -13.80 -2.63
CA ASP A 93 -6.00 -14.07 -3.42
C ASP A 93 -5.85 -13.39 -4.79
N VAL A 94 -5.71 -14.23 -5.82
CA VAL A 94 -5.54 -13.79 -7.21
C VAL A 94 -6.72 -12.94 -7.71
N ALA A 95 -7.95 -13.19 -7.23
CA ALA A 95 -9.12 -12.43 -7.64
C ALA A 95 -9.07 -11.00 -7.09
N LEU A 96 -8.65 -10.84 -5.82
CA LEU A 96 -8.44 -9.51 -5.23
C LEU A 96 -7.28 -8.78 -5.92
N LEU A 97 -6.19 -9.47 -6.22
CA LEU A 97 -5.07 -8.86 -6.94
C LEU A 97 -5.48 -8.42 -8.35
N ARG A 98 -6.25 -9.24 -9.08
CA ARG A 98 -6.80 -8.86 -10.39
C ARG A 98 -7.66 -7.61 -10.29
N LYS A 99 -8.59 -7.58 -9.32
CA LYS A 99 -9.45 -6.41 -9.09
C LYS A 99 -8.63 -5.16 -8.77
N ALA A 100 -7.56 -5.29 -7.98
CA ALA A 100 -6.66 -4.18 -7.71
C ALA A 100 -6.02 -3.63 -8.99
N PHE A 101 -5.53 -4.50 -9.89
CA PHE A 101 -5.00 -4.07 -11.17
C PHE A 101 -6.06 -3.39 -12.05
N GLU A 102 -7.27 -3.93 -12.12
CA GLU A 102 -8.39 -3.31 -12.86
C GLU A 102 -8.69 -1.88 -12.35
N ILE A 103 -8.74 -1.71 -11.03
CA ILE A 103 -8.95 -0.39 -10.40
C ILE A 103 -7.80 0.55 -10.73
N ILE A 104 -6.56 0.12 -10.53
CA ILE A 104 -5.37 0.97 -10.74
C ILE A 104 -5.31 1.42 -12.19
N PHE A 105 -5.41 0.50 -13.15
CA PHE A 105 -5.33 0.84 -14.57
C PHE A 105 -6.49 1.75 -15.04
N ALA A 106 -7.63 1.74 -14.36
CA ALA A 106 -8.76 2.60 -14.70
C ALA A 106 -8.56 4.07 -14.30
N VAL A 107 -7.79 4.35 -13.24
CA VAL A 107 -7.67 5.70 -12.65
C VAL A 107 -6.25 6.27 -12.64
N HIS A 108 -5.23 5.44 -12.90
CA HIS A 108 -3.85 5.86 -12.85
C HIS A 108 -3.51 6.82 -13.99
N VAL A 109 -2.70 7.84 -13.68
CA VAL A 109 -2.38 8.93 -14.62
C VAL A 109 -1.38 8.56 -15.72
N ASN A 110 -0.56 7.54 -15.49
CA ASN A 110 0.36 7.01 -16.50
C ASN A 110 -0.29 5.87 -17.29
N GLU A 111 -0.01 5.82 -18.59
CA GLU A 111 -0.45 4.73 -19.49
C GLU A 111 0.07 3.36 -19.07
N GLU A 112 1.29 3.32 -18.53
CA GLU A 112 1.93 2.12 -17.99
C GLU A 112 2.22 2.36 -16.49
N PRO A 113 1.26 2.06 -15.60
CA PRO A 113 1.47 2.16 -14.16
C PRO A 113 2.59 1.20 -13.72
N THR A 114 3.56 1.70 -12.95
CA THR A 114 4.59 0.81 -12.37
C THR A 114 4.05 0.20 -11.09
N ILE A 115 3.67 -1.08 -11.15
CA ILE A 115 3.11 -1.85 -10.03
C ILE A 115 4.04 -3.03 -9.71
N ARG A 116 4.38 -3.22 -8.44
CA ARG A 116 5.16 -4.37 -7.95
C ARG A 116 4.37 -5.13 -6.90
N VAL A 117 4.47 -6.46 -6.93
CA VAL A 117 3.80 -7.35 -5.98
C VAL A 117 4.86 -8.24 -5.34
N ALA A 118 4.89 -8.29 -4.00
CA ALA A 118 5.80 -9.14 -3.24
C ALA A 118 5.00 -10.02 -2.27
N GLU A 119 5.31 -11.31 -2.22
CA GLU A 119 4.85 -12.20 -1.15
C GLU A 119 5.66 -11.96 0.12
N VAL A 120 4.96 -11.69 1.22
CA VAL A 120 5.53 -11.39 2.53
C VAL A 120 4.73 -12.05 3.65
N TRP A 121 5.23 -11.94 4.88
CA TRP A 121 4.52 -12.31 6.10
C TRP A 121 4.22 -11.05 6.92
N GLY A 122 2.95 -10.65 6.97
CA GLY A 122 2.47 -9.50 7.72
C GLY A 122 2.02 -9.88 9.13
N SER A 123 2.23 -8.98 10.10
CA SER A 123 1.80 -9.24 11.48
C SER A 123 0.30 -9.01 11.66
N ARG A 124 -0.37 -9.90 12.40
CA ARG A 124 -1.72 -9.67 12.95
C ARG A 124 -1.70 -9.65 14.46
N SER A 125 -2.25 -8.59 15.04
CA SER A 125 -2.33 -8.43 16.49
C SER A 125 -3.34 -9.41 17.10
N ARG A 126 -3.02 -9.98 18.26
CA ARG A 126 -3.95 -10.75 19.10
C ARG A 126 -4.74 -9.88 20.09
N PHE A 127 -4.61 -8.55 20.02
CA PHE A 127 -5.24 -7.60 20.94
C PHE A 127 -5.07 -7.99 22.41
N ILE A 128 -3.80 -8.08 22.84
CA ILE A 128 -3.49 -8.33 24.25
C ILE A 128 -4.15 -7.27 25.14
N ASP A 129 -4.54 -7.66 26.35
CA ASP A 129 -5.10 -6.73 27.34
C ASP A 129 -4.01 -5.79 27.85
N ASP A 130 -3.80 -4.69 27.13
CA ASP A 130 -2.77 -3.69 27.40
C ASP A 130 -3.30 -2.26 27.36
N LYS A 131 -4.54 -2.07 27.81
CA LYS A 131 -5.22 -0.77 27.87
C LYS A 131 -4.41 0.31 28.60
N ASP A 132 -3.61 -0.06 29.61
CA ASP A 132 -2.83 0.85 30.46
C ASP A 132 -1.37 1.01 29.98
N ASN A 133 -1.01 0.42 28.82
CA ASN A 133 0.35 0.50 28.28
C ASN A 133 0.67 1.96 27.87
N PRO A 134 1.70 2.60 28.46
CA PRO A 134 2.00 4.02 28.21
C PRO A 134 2.47 4.30 26.77
N ASN A 135 2.80 3.26 25.99
CA ASN A 135 3.20 3.40 24.60
C ASN A 135 2.02 3.44 23.63
N ARG A 136 0.80 3.10 24.07
CA ARG A 136 -0.40 3.20 23.22
C ARG A 136 -0.71 4.66 22.96
N TYR A 137 -1.07 5.01 21.72
CA TYR A 137 -1.24 6.42 21.34
C TYR A 137 -2.27 7.13 22.22
N TRP A 138 -3.34 6.44 22.63
CA TRP A 138 -4.38 6.97 23.51
C TRP A 138 -3.94 7.25 24.95
N ASN A 139 -2.78 6.74 25.37
CA ASN A 139 -2.19 6.99 26.70
C ASN A 139 -1.06 8.02 26.67
N ARG A 140 -0.74 8.60 25.51
CA ARG A 140 0.38 9.53 25.35
C ARG A 140 -0.07 10.99 25.37
N ALA A 141 0.83 11.88 25.78
CA ALA A 141 0.58 13.33 25.80
C ALA A 141 0.40 13.93 24.39
N ASP A 142 0.90 13.26 23.35
CA ASP A 142 0.80 13.66 21.94
C ASP A 142 -0.26 12.85 21.17
N ALA A 143 -1.26 12.29 21.86
CA ALA A 143 -2.30 11.43 21.29
C ALA A 143 -3.01 12.04 20.07
N GLU A 144 -3.41 13.31 20.15
CA GLU A 144 -4.11 14.02 19.06
C GLU A 144 -3.24 14.08 17.80
N LYS A 145 -1.94 14.37 17.96
CA LYS A 145 -0.99 14.44 16.84
C LYS A 145 -0.73 13.06 16.22
N LEU A 146 -0.70 12.00 17.02
CA LEU A 146 -0.45 10.64 16.55
C LEU A 146 -1.66 9.99 15.88
N HIS A 147 -2.87 10.37 16.30
CA HIS A 147 -4.10 9.86 15.71
C HIS A 147 -4.29 10.34 14.27
N GLY A 148 -3.78 11.54 13.96
CA GLY A 148 -3.87 12.14 12.63
C GLY A 148 -5.15 12.95 12.42
N GLU A 149 -5.32 13.40 11.18
CA GLU A 149 -6.42 14.27 10.75
C GLU A 149 -7.43 13.47 9.94
N SER A 150 -8.72 13.82 10.05
CA SER A 150 -9.76 13.21 9.22
C SER A 150 -9.66 13.72 7.78
N VAL A 151 -9.50 12.79 6.84
CA VAL A 151 -9.64 13.03 5.41
C VAL A 151 -11.07 12.65 5.00
N LYS A 152 -11.66 13.39 4.05
CA LYS A 152 -13.00 13.12 3.53
C LYS A 152 -12.93 12.25 2.29
#